data_AF-A0A840H1I5-F1
#
_entry.id   AF-A0A840H1I5-F1
#
_cell.length_a   1.000
_cell.length_b   1.000
_cell.length_c   1.000
_cell.angle_alpha   90.00
_cell.angle_beta   90.00
_cell.angle_gamma   90.00
#
_symmetry.space_group_name_H-M   'P 1'
#
loop_
_entity.id
_entity.type
_entity.pdbx_description
1 polymer ?
#
loop_
_entity_poly.entity_id
_entity_poly.type
_entity_poly.pdbx_seq_one_letter_code
_entity_poly.pdbx_strand_id
1 'polypeptide(L)'
;MTGDNNLSEVANAATARDNLGVPQTYGQCRLTLSGGNLVLAPWNGNLLTIAGAPQIVPEAGVSLAATGLMPGTTYLICAYMNSGTMTLEASTPAHATSTRAGNKGTEIKSGDGTRSLVGMARVITGPAFADTAAQTARCLVVQPAAAGASRVR
;
A
#
# COMPACT_ATOMS: atom_id res chain seq x y z
N MET A 1 18.40 -30.71 30.47
CA MET A 1 17.56 -29.65 29.86
C MET A 1 18.35 -29.09 28.69
N THR A 2 18.28 -29.73 27.52
CA THR A 2 18.71 -29.09 26.28
C THR A 2 17.65 -28.05 25.99
N GLY A 3 17.86 -26.84 26.52
CA GLY A 3 17.19 -25.66 26.03
C GLY A 3 17.73 -25.44 24.64
N ASP A 4 17.16 -26.14 23.67
CA ASP A 4 17.38 -25.85 22.27
C ASP A 4 16.81 -24.44 22.10
N ASN A 5 17.68 -23.44 22.20
CA ASN A 5 17.41 -22.13 21.62
C ASN A 5 17.21 -22.41 20.14
N ASN A 6 15.94 -22.50 19.76
CA ASN A 6 15.50 -23.06 18.52
C ASN A 6 15.85 -22.10 17.38
N LEU A 7 17.12 -22.15 16.95
CA LEU A 7 17.66 -21.38 15.83
C LEU A 7 16.84 -21.59 14.55
N SER A 8 16.01 -22.64 14.47
CA SER A 8 15.08 -22.84 13.36
C SER A 8 13.97 -21.79 13.29
N GLU A 9 13.60 -21.15 14.40
CA GLU A 9 12.58 -20.09 14.43
C GLU A 9 13.12 -18.74 13.93
N VAL A 10 14.44 -18.53 14.01
CA VAL A 10 15.13 -17.37 13.42
C VAL A 10 15.72 -17.66 12.03
N ALA A 11 15.77 -18.92 11.60
CA ALA A 11 16.30 -19.32 10.30
C ALA A 11 15.46 -18.83 9.11
N ASN A 12 14.17 -18.55 9.32
CA ASN A 12 13.30 -17.95 8.32
C ASN A 12 13.10 -16.47 8.64
N ALA A 13 13.54 -15.58 7.74
CA ALA A 13 13.45 -14.13 7.91
C ALA A 13 12.02 -13.64 8.15
N ALA A 14 11.00 -14.31 7.61
CA ALA A 14 9.59 -13.99 7.88
C ALA A 14 9.19 -14.34 9.32
N THR A 15 9.53 -15.55 9.79
CA THR A 15 9.23 -16.04 11.14
C THR A 15 9.96 -15.22 12.21
N ALA A 16 11.24 -14.91 12.00
CA ALA A 16 12.02 -14.07 12.90
C ALA A 16 11.40 -12.67 13.10
N ARG A 17 10.81 -12.13 12.04
CA ARG A 17 10.17 -10.80 12.02
C ARG A 17 8.80 -10.80 12.69
N ASP A 18 7.99 -11.82 12.44
CA ASP A 18 6.71 -12.01 13.11
C ASP A 18 6.91 -12.21 14.63
N ASN A 19 7.94 -12.95 15.03
CA ASN A 19 8.30 -13.17 16.44
C ASN A 19 8.70 -11.88 17.18
N LEU A 20 9.23 -10.88 16.47
CA LEU A 20 9.54 -9.57 17.05
C LEU A 20 8.29 -8.71 17.30
N GLY A 21 7.12 -9.12 16.82
CA GLY A 21 5.86 -8.39 17.01
C GLY A 21 5.84 -7.00 16.37
N VAL A 22 6.83 -6.67 15.53
CA VAL A 22 6.92 -5.37 14.85
C VAL A 22 6.13 -5.45 13.54
N PRO A 23 5.12 -4.57 13.33
CA PRO A 23 4.39 -4.52 12.07
C PRO A 23 5.33 -4.35 10.87
N GLN A 24 5.30 -5.29 9.92
CA GLN A 24 6.10 -5.29 8.69
C GLN A 24 5.44 -4.42 7.59
N THR A 25 5.00 -3.22 7.95
CA THR A 25 4.38 -2.33 6.97
C THR A 25 5.46 -1.47 6.33
N TYR A 26 5.72 -1.69 5.04
CA TYR A 26 6.63 -0.88 4.24
C TYR A 26 5.84 0.17 3.48
N GLY A 27 6.42 1.36 3.45
CA GLY A 27 5.70 2.56 3.08
C GLY A 27 6.49 3.62 2.35
N GLN A 28 7.63 3.22 1.79
CA GLN A 28 8.64 4.11 1.24
C GLN A 28 8.36 4.40 -0.23
N CYS A 29 7.11 4.68 -0.56
CA CYS A 29 6.65 4.92 -1.92
C CYS A 29 5.64 6.06 -1.92
N ARG A 30 5.48 6.72 -3.06
CA ARG A 30 4.58 7.86 -3.22
C ARG A 30 3.72 7.70 -4.46
N LEU A 31 2.43 7.96 -4.30
CA LEU A 31 1.47 8.05 -5.40
C LEU A 31 1.32 9.51 -5.84
N THR A 32 1.63 9.82 -7.09
CA THR A 32 1.58 11.19 -7.64
C THR A 32 0.83 11.27 -8.96
N LEU A 33 0.28 12.43 -9.29
CA LEU A 33 -0.27 12.71 -10.63
C LEU A 33 0.86 13.08 -11.60
N SER A 34 0.97 12.37 -12.73
CA SER A 34 1.94 12.64 -13.79
C SER A 34 1.33 12.37 -15.17
N GLY A 35 1.35 13.36 -16.06
CA GLY A 35 0.81 13.22 -17.42
C GLY A 35 -0.68 12.81 -17.49
N GLY A 36 -1.47 13.16 -16.47
CA GLY A 36 -2.89 12.77 -16.35
C GLY A 36 -3.13 11.38 -15.74
N ASN A 37 -2.07 10.63 -15.45
CA ASN A 37 -2.12 9.31 -14.81
C ASN A 37 -1.67 9.40 -13.35
N LEU A 38 -2.16 8.49 -12.51
CA LEU A 38 -1.56 8.26 -11.21
C LEU A 38 -0.35 7.37 -11.37
N VAL A 39 0.74 7.70 -10.70
CA VAL A 39 2.00 6.96 -10.75
C VAL A 39 2.47 6.68 -9.33
N LEU A 40 2.57 5.40 -8.98
CA LEU A 40 3.23 4.94 -7.77
C LEU A 40 4.71 4.77 -8.06
N ALA A 41 5.57 5.49 -7.33
CA ALA A 41 7.02 5.45 -7.53
C ALA A 41 7.77 5.34 -6.19
N PRO A 42 9.03 4.87 -6.22
CA PRO A 42 9.94 4.92 -5.07
C PRO A 42 10.02 6.31 -4.45
N TRP A 43 10.06 6.38 -3.11
CA TRP A 43 10.26 7.63 -2.37
C TRP A 43 10.89 7.36 -0.99
N ASN A 44 12.16 7.74 -0.82
CA ASN A 44 12.95 7.43 0.38
C ASN A 44 13.01 5.93 0.70
N GLY A 45 13.06 5.12 -0.36
CA GLY A 45 13.01 3.66 -0.40
C GLY A 45 12.12 3.21 -1.56
N ASN A 46 11.91 1.89 -1.68
CA ASN A 46 11.12 1.32 -2.78
C ASN A 46 10.31 0.09 -2.35
N LEU A 47 10.14 -0.14 -1.04
CA LEU A 47 9.36 -1.27 -0.54
C LEU A 47 7.91 -0.87 -0.25
N LEU A 48 6.99 -1.73 -0.66
CA LEU A 48 5.57 -1.67 -0.37
C LEU A 48 5.09 -3.05 0.08
N THR A 49 4.36 -3.14 1.19
CA THR A 49 3.75 -4.41 1.62
C THR A 49 2.53 -4.71 0.75
N ILE A 50 2.50 -5.86 0.07
CA ILE A 50 1.36 -6.38 -0.69
C ILE A 50 1.12 -7.83 -0.29
N ALA A 51 -0.11 -8.15 0.12
CA ALA A 51 -0.48 -9.49 0.58
C ALA A 51 0.39 -10.05 1.73
N GLY A 52 0.97 -9.16 2.54
CA GLY A 52 1.89 -9.49 3.63
C GLY A 52 3.35 -9.70 3.21
N ALA A 53 3.66 -9.58 1.92
CA ALA A 53 5.02 -9.68 1.42
C ALA A 53 5.57 -8.29 1.04
N PRO A 54 6.82 -7.95 1.41
CA PRO A 54 7.48 -6.75 0.89
C PRO A 54 7.73 -6.91 -0.62
N GLN A 55 7.15 -6.02 -1.42
CA GLN A 55 7.35 -5.94 -2.86
C GLN A 55 8.19 -4.71 -3.20
N ILE A 56 9.08 -4.85 -4.18
CA ILE A 56 9.86 -3.74 -4.72
C ILE A 56 9.00 -3.01 -5.75
N VAL A 57 8.74 -1.73 -5.52
CA VAL A 57 8.13 -0.85 -6.50
C VAL A 57 9.15 -0.59 -7.61
N PRO A 58 8.80 -0.82 -8.89
CA PRO A 58 9.70 -0.56 -10.02
C PRO A 58 10.19 0.89 -10.07
N GLU A 59 11.46 1.11 -10.40
CA GLU A 59 12.05 2.46 -10.56
C GLU A 59 11.34 3.31 -11.63
N ALA A 60 10.83 2.65 -12.68
CA ALA A 60 10.02 3.31 -13.72
C ALA A 60 8.65 3.79 -13.21
N GLY A 61 8.24 3.35 -12.01
CA GLY A 61 6.91 3.57 -11.45
C GLY A 61 5.84 2.66 -12.06
N VAL A 62 4.69 2.61 -11.39
CA VAL A 62 3.50 1.89 -11.85
C VAL A 62 2.41 2.91 -12.15
N SER A 63 1.96 2.97 -13.40
CA SER A 63 0.98 3.96 -13.85
C SER A 63 -0.45 3.41 -13.90
N LEU A 64 -1.43 4.25 -13.54
CA LEU A 64 -2.86 4.00 -13.68
C LEU A 64 -3.52 5.18 -14.40
N ALA A 65 -4.19 4.89 -15.51
CA ALA A 65 -5.02 5.87 -16.22
C ALA A 65 -6.45 5.88 -15.68
N ALA A 66 -7.18 6.98 -15.87
CA ALA A 66 -8.57 7.12 -15.43
C ALA A 66 -9.60 6.41 -16.36
N THR A 67 -9.15 5.42 -17.14
CA THR A 67 -9.97 4.75 -18.15
C THR A 67 -11.18 4.06 -17.54
N GLY A 68 -12.37 4.37 -18.06
CA GLY A 68 -13.63 3.73 -17.63
C GLY A 68 -14.12 4.14 -16.23
N LEU A 69 -13.54 5.18 -15.63
CA LEU A 69 -13.96 5.67 -14.32
C LEU A 69 -15.04 6.75 -14.43
N MET A 70 -15.92 6.81 -13.44
CA MET A 70 -17.05 7.74 -13.41
C MET A 70 -16.60 9.12 -12.89
N PRO A 71 -16.85 10.21 -13.65
CA PRO A 71 -16.62 11.58 -13.18
C PRO A 71 -17.36 11.87 -11.86
N GLY A 72 -16.70 12.59 -10.96
CA GLY A 72 -17.23 12.98 -9.66
C GLY A 72 -17.04 11.93 -8.56
N THR A 73 -16.63 10.70 -8.90
CA THR A 73 -16.44 9.59 -7.97
C THR A 73 -15.02 9.56 -7.40
N THR A 74 -14.91 9.28 -6.10
CA THR A 74 -13.64 8.99 -5.42
C THR A 74 -13.40 7.48 -5.43
N TYR A 75 -12.23 7.08 -5.93
CA TYR A 75 -11.78 5.70 -5.95
C TYR A 75 -10.63 5.50 -4.97
N LEU A 76 -10.60 4.32 -4.34
CA LEU A 76 -9.39 3.79 -3.71
C LEU A 76 -8.42 3.38 -4.80
N ILE A 77 -7.14 3.64 -4.57
CA ILE A 77 -6.07 3.18 -5.45
C ILE A 77 -5.35 2.06 -4.72
N CYS A 78 -5.43 0.85 -5.27
CA CYS A 78 -4.86 -0.33 -4.68
C CYS A 78 -3.73 -0.89 -5.55
N ALA A 79 -2.64 -1.31 -4.91
CA ALA A 79 -1.56 -2.06 -5.55
C ALA A 79 -1.73 -3.55 -5.30
N TYR A 80 -1.44 -4.35 -6.32
CA TYR A 80 -1.43 -5.81 -6.24
C TYR A 80 -0.38 -6.38 -7.20
N MET A 81 -0.02 -7.64 -6.99
CA MET A 81 0.88 -8.36 -7.90
C MET A 81 0.05 -9.22 -8.85
N ASN A 82 0.25 -9.03 -10.16
CA ASN A 82 -0.33 -9.85 -11.20
C ASN A 82 0.77 -10.64 -11.89
N SER A 83 0.91 -11.93 -11.58
CA SER A 83 1.92 -12.82 -12.18
C SER A 83 3.35 -12.25 -12.16
N GLY A 84 3.73 -11.61 -11.05
CA GLY A 84 5.06 -11.00 -10.88
C GLY A 84 5.17 -9.53 -11.32
N THR A 85 4.15 -8.96 -11.94
CA THR A 85 4.11 -7.53 -12.29
C THR A 85 3.26 -6.75 -11.28
N MET A 86 3.86 -5.73 -10.65
CA MET A 86 3.10 -4.82 -9.80
C MET A 86 2.13 -4.00 -10.65
N THR A 87 0.86 -4.01 -10.26
CA THR A 87 -0.22 -3.36 -10.99
C THR A 87 -1.05 -2.51 -10.03
N LEU A 88 -1.61 -1.41 -10.54
CA LEU A 88 -2.55 -0.56 -9.81
C LEU A 88 -3.98 -0.80 -10.30
N GLU A 89 -4.94 -0.70 -9.41
CA GLU A 89 -6.36 -0.65 -9.75
C GLU A 89 -7.09 0.48 -9.01
N ALA A 90 -8.16 0.98 -9.63
CA ALA A 90 -9.14 1.83 -8.99
C ALA A 90 -10.30 0.97 -8.45
N SER A 91 -10.71 1.20 -7.19
CA SER A 91 -11.76 0.43 -6.52
C SER A 91 -12.76 1.35 -5.82
N THR A 92 -13.97 0.82 -5.59
CA THR A 92 -15.03 1.45 -4.77
C THR A 92 -14.55 1.67 -3.31
N PRO A 93 -15.15 2.62 -2.57
CA PRO A 93 -14.53 3.27 -1.40
C PRO A 93 -14.39 2.44 -0.10
N ALA A 94 -14.55 1.12 -0.12
CA ALA A 94 -14.44 0.29 1.07
C ALA A 94 -13.00 -0.20 1.31
N HIS A 95 -12.33 0.30 2.35
CA HIS A 95 -11.03 -0.16 2.82
C HIS A 95 -11.08 -0.63 4.29
N ALA A 96 -10.07 -1.38 4.71
CA ALA A 96 -9.90 -1.83 6.09
C ALA A 96 -8.42 -2.01 6.42
N THR A 97 -8.06 -1.86 7.70
CA THR A 97 -6.75 -2.30 8.18
C THR A 97 -6.74 -3.82 8.30
N SER A 98 -5.81 -4.48 7.63
CA SER A 98 -5.66 -5.93 7.70
C SER A 98 -5.30 -6.39 9.12
N THR A 99 -6.01 -7.40 9.61
CA THR A 99 -5.75 -8.07 10.89
C THR A 99 -5.07 -9.43 10.72
N ARG A 100 -4.87 -9.88 9.47
CA ARG A 100 -4.31 -11.19 9.13
C ARG A 100 -2.82 -11.25 9.49
N ALA A 101 -2.39 -12.33 10.13
CA ALA A 101 -0.97 -12.60 10.38
C ALA A 101 -0.15 -12.51 9.08
N GLY A 102 1.04 -11.93 9.15
CA GLY A 102 1.89 -11.62 8.00
C GLY A 102 1.49 -10.36 7.21
N ASN A 103 0.25 -9.87 7.30
CA ASN A 103 -0.18 -8.63 6.63
C ASN A 103 -0.81 -7.61 7.62
N LYS A 104 -0.58 -7.79 8.92
CA LYS A 104 -1.25 -7.02 9.97
C LYS A 104 -0.81 -5.56 9.91
N GLY A 105 -1.77 -4.64 9.98
CA GLY A 105 -1.51 -3.19 9.95
C GLY A 105 -1.34 -2.59 8.55
N THR A 106 -1.42 -3.39 7.49
CA THR A 106 -1.48 -2.89 6.10
C THR A 106 -2.91 -2.48 5.79
N GLU A 107 -3.11 -1.28 5.24
CA GLU A 107 -4.42 -0.87 4.70
C GLU A 107 -4.70 -1.66 3.41
N ILE A 108 -5.89 -2.25 3.33
CA ILE A 108 -6.29 -3.12 2.23
C ILE A 108 -7.67 -2.74 1.70
N LYS A 109 -7.99 -3.23 0.50
CA LYS A 109 -9.38 -3.25 0.02
C LYS A 109 -10.20 -4.11 0.99
N SER A 110 -11.35 -3.60 1.44
CA SER A 110 -12.14 -4.30 2.45
C SER A 110 -12.52 -5.70 1.99
N GLY A 111 -12.24 -6.70 2.82
CA GLY A 111 -12.45 -8.12 2.51
C GLY A 111 -11.41 -8.76 1.59
N ASP A 112 -10.41 -8.02 1.11
CA ASP A 112 -9.39 -8.53 0.18
C ASP A 112 -7.97 -8.13 0.58
N GLY A 113 -7.30 -9.05 1.28
CA GLY A 113 -5.92 -8.87 1.73
C GLY A 113 -4.87 -8.95 0.63
N THR A 114 -5.22 -9.26 -0.63
CA THR A 114 -4.26 -9.33 -1.75
C THR A 114 -3.95 -7.97 -2.36
N ARG A 115 -4.74 -6.95 -2.00
CA ARG A 115 -4.67 -5.59 -2.51
C ARG A 115 -4.34 -4.62 -1.38
N SER A 116 -3.24 -3.91 -1.49
CA SER A 116 -2.83 -2.89 -0.52
C SER A 116 -3.26 -1.51 -0.98
N LEU A 117 -3.88 -0.73 -0.09
CA LEU A 117 -4.29 0.64 -0.36
C LEU A 117 -3.06 1.55 -0.41
N VAL A 118 -2.84 2.21 -1.55
CA VAL A 118 -1.71 3.14 -1.75
C VAL A 118 -2.16 4.60 -1.89
N GLY A 119 -3.46 4.86 -1.93
CA GLY A 119 -4.01 6.21 -1.93
C GLY A 119 -5.47 6.26 -2.33
N MET A 120 -5.97 7.48 -2.54
CA MET A 120 -7.31 7.74 -3.05
C MET A 120 -7.23 8.84 -4.09
N ALA A 121 -8.05 8.74 -5.15
CA ALA A 121 -8.12 9.76 -6.18
C ALA A 121 -9.57 10.02 -6.60
N ARG A 122 -9.88 11.29 -6.85
CA ARG A 122 -11.17 11.70 -7.39
C ARG A 122 -11.07 11.91 -8.89
N VAL A 123 -12.04 11.39 -9.62
CA VAL A 123 -12.16 11.57 -11.07
C VAL A 123 -12.94 12.84 -11.34
N ILE A 124 -12.45 13.67 -12.26
CA ILE A 124 -13.07 14.95 -12.64
C ILE A 124 -13.79 14.85 -14.00
N THR A 125 -14.22 15.99 -14.54
CA THR A 125 -14.90 16.09 -15.84
C THR A 125 -13.96 15.71 -16.98
N GLY A 126 -14.41 14.77 -17.83
CA GLY A 126 -13.54 13.97 -18.68
C GLY A 126 -12.77 12.96 -17.81
N PRO A 127 -12.69 11.66 -18.14
CA PRO A 127 -12.03 10.68 -17.27
C PRO A 127 -10.56 11.07 -17.06
N ALA A 128 -10.31 11.76 -15.95
CA ALA A 128 -9.03 12.36 -15.60
C ALA A 128 -8.93 12.45 -14.08
N PHE A 129 -7.72 12.25 -13.58
CA PHE A 129 -7.39 12.52 -12.20
C PHE A 129 -7.02 13.99 -12.02
N ALA A 130 -7.33 14.56 -10.86
CA ALA A 130 -6.97 15.92 -10.51
C ALA A 130 -6.22 15.97 -9.18
N ASP A 131 -5.22 16.84 -9.11
CA ASP A 131 -4.49 17.18 -7.89
C ASP A 131 -4.68 18.67 -7.61
N THR A 132 -5.85 19.03 -7.08
CA THR A 132 -6.16 20.41 -6.68
C THR A 132 -6.50 20.45 -5.20
N ALA A 133 -6.31 21.61 -4.55
CA ALA A 133 -6.60 21.79 -3.13
C ALA A 133 -8.06 21.43 -2.73
N ALA A 134 -9.02 21.52 -3.66
CA ALA A 134 -10.42 21.15 -3.44
C ALA A 134 -10.74 19.68 -3.74
N GLN A 135 -9.86 18.97 -4.46
CA GLN A 135 -10.13 17.63 -5.03
C GLN A 135 -9.07 16.60 -4.65
N THR A 136 -8.08 17.00 -3.84
CA THR A 136 -6.83 16.27 -3.54
C THR A 136 -6.99 14.77 -3.74
N ALA A 137 -6.45 14.27 -4.85
CA ALA A 137 -5.89 12.94 -4.82
C ALA A 137 -4.93 12.99 -3.64
N ARG A 138 -5.32 12.39 -2.50
CA ARG A 138 -4.42 12.34 -1.36
C ARG A 138 -3.27 11.47 -1.86
N CYS A 139 -2.21 12.13 -2.31
CA CYS A 139 -0.87 11.61 -2.42
C CYS A 139 -0.53 11.10 -1.02
N LEU A 140 -1.00 9.89 -0.73
CA LEU A 140 -0.67 9.19 0.47
C LEU A 140 0.78 8.81 0.23
N VAL A 141 1.70 9.48 0.94
CA VAL A 141 2.92 8.77 1.34
C VAL A 141 2.38 7.56 2.06
N VAL A 142 2.63 6.37 1.53
CA VAL A 142 2.08 5.11 2.04
C VAL A 142 2.77 4.80 3.37
N GLN A 143 2.81 5.72 4.34
CA GLN A 143 3.53 5.49 5.59
C GLN A 143 2.92 4.29 6.31
N PRO A 144 3.73 3.45 6.97
CA PRO A 144 3.17 2.47 7.88
C PRO A 144 2.21 3.19 8.83
N ALA A 145 0.99 2.67 8.96
CA ALA A 145 0.13 3.05 10.06
C ALA A 145 0.90 2.70 11.33
N ALA A 146 1.58 3.69 11.92
CA ALA A 146 2.35 3.50 13.13
C ALA A 146 1.35 3.05 14.20
N ALA A 147 1.42 1.79 14.58
CA ALA A 147 0.76 1.31 15.78
C ALA A 147 1.35 2.09 16.97
N GLY A 148 0.62 3.10 17.44
CA GLY A 148 0.85 3.74 18.74
C GLY A 148 2.00 4.74 18.83
N ALA A 149 1.89 5.90 18.17
CA ALA A 149 2.53 7.11 18.69
C ALA A 149 1.58 7.77 19.70
N SER A 150 1.60 7.27 20.94
CA SER A 150 1.01 8.00 22.07
C SER A 150 1.76 9.32 22.23
N ARG A 151 1.07 10.44 22.01
CA ARG A 151 1.56 11.77 22.37
C ARG A 151 1.62 11.82 23.90
N VAL A 152 2.78 11.50 24.47
CA VAL A 152 3.09 11.90 25.83
C VAL A 152 3.37 13.40 25.80
N ARG A 153 2.48 14.15 26.43
CA ARG A 153 2.62 15.58 26.73
C ARG A 153 3.21 15.72 28.12
#